data_AF-A0ABD1B6R5-F1
#
_entry.id   AF-A0ABD1B6R5-F1
#
_cell.length_a   1.000
_cell.length_b   1.000
_cell.length_c   1.000
_cell.angle_alpha   90.00
_cell.angle_beta   90.00
_cell.angle_gamma   90.00
#
_symmetry.space_group_name_H-M   'P 1'
#
loop_
_entity.id
_entity.type
_entity.pdbx_description
1 polymer ?
#
loop_
_entity_poly.entity_id
_entity_poly.type
_entity_poly.pdbx_seq_one_letter_code
_entity_poly.pdbx_strand_id
1 'polypeptide(L)'
;MTKMNVIIVTIMMMVTEGNKIELTCKATPDFNLCVSLLKSDPKGVSADTSGLALIIINKIKELATKTMNEINGLYKTRPELKQALDECSRRYKTILNAGVPQAIEAFTKGNPKFGERGMVDAGVEASKCEEGFKGKSPLTSLTKSMQATSNVGSVIVKMLL
;
A
#
# COMPACT_ATOMS: atom_id res chain seq x y z
N MET A 1 60.05 24.17 6.29
CA MET A 1 58.78 24.88 6.05
C MET A 1 58.08 24.19 4.89
N THR A 2 57.22 23.24 5.20
CA THR A 2 56.57 22.33 4.24
C THR A 2 55.29 22.99 3.73
N LYS A 3 55.16 23.21 2.41
CA LYS A 3 53.94 23.72 1.80
C LYS A 3 52.95 22.57 1.66
N MET A 4 51.82 22.70 2.34
CA MET A 4 50.71 21.75 2.38
C MET A 4 49.91 21.86 1.07
N ASN A 5 49.90 20.81 0.25
CA ASN A 5 49.07 20.74 -0.95
C ASN A 5 47.62 20.53 -0.54
N VAL A 6 46.78 21.49 -0.95
CA VAL A 6 45.33 21.53 -0.74
C VAL A 6 44.68 20.36 -1.49
N ILE A 7 44.19 19.38 -0.74
CA ILE A 7 43.27 18.37 -1.27
C ILE A 7 41.94 19.08 -1.46
N ILE A 8 41.57 19.38 -2.71
CA ILE A 8 40.21 19.79 -3.07
C ILE A 8 39.33 18.54 -2.86
N VAL A 9 38.83 18.39 -1.64
CA VAL A 9 37.72 17.48 -1.35
C VAL A 9 36.50 18.17 -1.93
N THR A 10 36.05 17.71 -3.10
CA THR A 10 34.76 18.09 -3.66
C THR A 10 33.70 17.63 -2.67
N ILE A 11 33.29 18.51 -1.75
CA ILE A 11 32.12 18.31 -0.92
C ILE A 11 30.95 18.23 -1.90
N MET A 12 30.50 17.02 -2.22
CA MET A 12 29.18 16.81 -2.78
C MET A 12 28.23 17.48 -1.79
N MET A 13 27.70 18.63 -2.18
CA MET A 13 26.60 19.25 -1.47
C MET A 13 25.50 18.20 -1.44
N MET A 14 25.29 17.56 -0.28
CA MET A 14 24.07 16.81 -0.05
C MET A 14 22.97 17.86 -0.04
N VAL A 15 22.42 18.14 -1.22
CA VAL A 15 21.08 18.69 -1.32
C VAL A 15 20.25 17.67 -0.57
N THR A 16 19.85 17.98 0.66
CA THR A 16 18.82 17.21 1.33
C THR A 16 17.55 17.48 0.54
N GLU A 17 17.37 16.75 -0.57
CA GLU A 17 16.03 16.46 -1.04
C GLU A 17 15.30 16.00 0.21
N GLY A 18 14.36 16.82 0.72
CA GLY A 18 13.53 16.42 1.84
C GLY A 18 13.04 15.02 1.51
N ASN A 19 13.29 14.07 2.42
CA ASN A 19 13.06 12.65 2.19
C ASN A 19 11.76 12.46 1.39
N LYS A 20 11.83 12.02 0.13
CA LYS A 20 10.67 11.99 -0.79
C LYS A 20 9.49 11.23 -0.18
N ILE A 21 9.78 10.23 0.65
CA ILE A 21 8.79 9.53 1.48
C ILE A 21 8.06 10.51 2.40
N GLU A 22 8.77 11.35 3.15
CA GLU A 22 8.16 12.31 4.08
C GLU A 22 7.33 13.37 3.34
N LEU A 23 7.83 13.88 2.21
CA LEU A 23 7.06 14.83 1.39
C LEU A 23 5.77 14.19 0.86
N THR A 24 5.86 12.97 0.35
CA THR A 24 4.70 12.18 -0.10
C THR A 24 3.73 11.93 1.05
N CYS A 25 4.22 11.46 2.19
CA CYS A 25 3.39 11.07 3.32
C CYS A 25 2.68 12.24 4.01
N LYS A 26 3.21 13.47 3.91
CA LYS A 26 2.53 14.67 4.44
C LYS A 26 1.17 14.94 3.80
N ALA A 27 0.95 14.49 2.56
CA ALA A 27 -0.34 14.65 1.90
C ALA A 27 -1.33 13.53 2.25
N THR A 28 -0.86 12.43 2.83
CA THR A 28 -1.69 11.25 3.13
C THR A 28 -2.46 11.42 4.44
N PRO A 29 -3.61 10.76 4.61
CA PRO A 29 -4.41 10.87 5.83
C PRO A 29 -3.74 10.25 7.06
N ASP A 30 -2.72 9.41 6.89
CA ASP A 30 -1.93 8.83 7.97
C ASP A 30 -0.44 8.86 7.63
N PHE A 31 0.22 9.92 8.08
CA PHE A 31 1.64 10.15 7.85
C PHE A 31 2.52 9.00 8.37
N ASN A 32 2.26 8.52 9.59
CA ASN A 32 3.11 7.51 10.23
C ASN A 32 2.96 6.15 9.55
N LEU A 33 1.72 5.77 9.22
CA LEU A 33 1.46 4.56 8.46
C LEU A 33 2.11 4.63 7.08
N CYS A 34 1.97 5.75 6.36
CA CYS A 34 2.60 5.94 5.06
C CYS A 34 4.12 5.78 5.13
N VAL A 35 4.79 6.45 6.08
CA VAL A 35 6.24 6.35 6.24
C VAL A 35 6.66 4.91 6.53
N SER A 36 5.93 4.23 7.43
CA SER A 36 6.19 2.83 7.79
C SER A 36 6.06 1.89 6.59
N LEU A 37 4.98 2.03 5.82
CA LEU A 37 4.73 1.21 4.63
C LEU A 37 5.82 1.39 3.58
N LEU A 38 6.19 2.64 3.27
CA LEU A 38 7.18 2.95 2.23
C LEU A 38 8.62 2.59 2.65
N LYS A 39 9.00 2.83 3.92
CA LYS A 39 10.34 2.48 4.43
C LYS A 39 10.53 0.97 4.62
N SER A 40 9.45 0.19 4.73
CA SER A 40 9.55 -1.27 4.82
C SER A 40 10.04 -1.94 3.53
N ASP A 41 9.97 -1.24 2.40
CA ASP A 41 10.57 -1.68 1.13
C ASP A 41 11.98 -1.06 0.98
N PRO A 42 13.04 -1.87 0.80
CA PRO A 42 14.40 -1.36 0.60
C PRO A 42 14.54 -0.35 -0.55
N LYS A 43 13.65 -0.42 -1.56
CA LYS A 43 13.64 0.50 -2.71
C LYS A 43 12.99 1.84 -2.39
N GLY A 44 12.27 1.97 -1.27
CA GLY A 44 11.54 3.19 -0.93
C GLY A 44 12.43 4.43 -0.80
N VAL A 45 13.68 4.27 -0.34
CA VAL A 45 14.60 5.39 -0.09
C VAL A 45 15.03 6.09 -1.38
N SER A 46 15.17 5.35 -2.49
CA SER A 46 15.63 5.88 -3.78
C SER A 46 14.51 6.00 -4.82
N ALA A 47 13.28 5.61 -4.50
CA ALA A 47 12.16 5.65 -5.42
C ALA A 47 11.68 7.09 -5.71
N ASP A 48 11.27 7.34 -6.95
CA ASP A 48 10.44 8.49 -7.31
C ASP A 48 8.97 8.25 -6.93
N THR A 49 8.09 9.23 -7.16
CA THR A 49 6.66 9.10 -6.80
C THR A 49 6.00 7.88 -7.44
N SER A 50 6.36 7.54 -8.68
CA SER A 50 5.88 6.34 -9.37
C SER A 50 6.34 5.05 -8.68
N GLY A 51 7.61 4.99 -8.26
CA GLY A 51 8.16 3.90 -7.47
C GLY A 51 7.49 3.77 -6.11
N LEU A 52 7.24 4.88 -5.39
CA LEU A 52 6.52 4.89 -4.13
C LEU A 52 5.06 4.40 -4.30
N ALA A 53 4.41 4.79 -5.39
CA ALA A 53 3.08 4.32 -5.75
C ALA A 53 3.07 2.81 -6.06
N LEU A 54 4.10 2.28 -6.74
CA LEU A 54 4.21 0.84 -6.98
C LEU A 54 4.45 0.06 -5.67
N ILE A 55 5.26 0.61 -4.76
CA ILE A 55 5.50 0.01 -3.44
C ILE A 55 4.18 -0.11 -2.67
N ILE A 56 3.36 0.94 -2.60
CA ILE A 56 2.11 0.89 -1.85
C ILE A 56 1.10 -0.10 -2.47
N ILE A 57 1.06 -0.22 -3.80
CA ILE A 57 0.23 -1.22 -4.50
C ILE A 57 0.68 -2.64 -4.14
N ASN A 58 1.99 -2.88 -4.08
CA ASN A 58 2.52 -4.16 -3.64
C ASN A 58 2.18 -4.46 -2.17
N LYS A 59 2.16 -3.44 -1.29
CA LYS A 59 1.70 -3.60 0.10
C LYS A 59 0.23 -4.00 0.18
N ILE A 60 -0.63 -3.44 -0.66
CA ILE A 60 -2.03 -3.89 -0.79
C ILE A 60 -2.09 -5.35 -1.25
N LYS A 61 -1.30 -5.75 -2.23
CA LYS A 61 -1.24 -7.15 -2.70
C LYS A 61 -0.80 -8.11 -1.59
N GLU A 62 0.26 -7.76 -0.86
CA GLU A 62 0.77 -8.54 0.28
C GLU A 62 -0.30 -8.72 1.35
N LEU A 63 -0.95 -7.61 1.75
CA LEU A 63 -1.99 -7.64 2.76
C LEU A 63 -3.22 -8.42 2.30
N ALA A 64 -3.64 -8.28 1.04
CA ALA A 64 -4.74 -9.04 0.48
C ALA A 64 -4.45 -10.55 0.45
N THR A 65 -3.23 -10.92 0.09
CA THR A 65 -2.76 -12.31 0.12
C THR A 65 -2.76 -12.86 1.55
N LYS A 66 -2.27 -12.07 2.52
CA LYS A 66 -2.30 -12.43 3.94
C LYS A 66 -3.73 -12.67 4.42
N THR A 67 -4.67 -11.78 4.08
CA THR A 67 -6.07 -11.95 4.46
C THR A 67 -6.70 -13.18 3.83
N MET A 68 -6.42 -13.47 2.56
CA MET A 68 -6.88 -14.71 1.92
C MET A 68 -6.37 -15.97 2.62
N ASN A 69 -5.12 -15.96 3.09
CA ASN A 69 -4.57 -17.08 3.85
C ASN A 69 -5.28 -17.24 5.20
N GLU A 70 -5.59 -16.15 5.89
CA GLU A 70 -6.37 -16.18 7.14
C GLU A 70 -7.78 -16.72 6.91
N ILE A 71 -8.47 -16.26 5.85
CA ILE A 71 -9.78 -16.77 5.42
C ILE A 71 -9.72 -18.29 5.20
N ASN A 72 -8.68 -18.77 4.50
CA ASN A 72 -8.48 -20.21 4.25
C ASN A 72 -8.26 -21.02 5.53
N GLY A 73 -7.61 -20.43 6.54
CA GLY A 73 -7.49 -21.02 7.87
C GLY A 73 -8.83 -21.08 8.61
N LEU A 74 -9.58 -19.98 8.58
CA LEU A 74 -10.87 -19.85 9.26
C LEU A 74 -11.93 -20.80 8.71
N TYR A 75 -11.90 -21.15 7.43
CA TYR A 75 -12.80 -22.19 6.90
C TYR A 75 -12.68 -23.54 7.63
N LYS A 76 -11.50 -23.85 8.18
CA LYS A 76 -11.24 -25.11 8.89
C LYS A 76 -11.63 -25.05 10.36
N THR A 77 -11.52 -23.87 10.99
CA THR A 77 -11.65 -23.69 12.44
C THR A 77 -12.95 -23.02 12.86
N ARG A 78 -13.65 -22.37 11.93
CA ARG A 78 -14.86 -21.57 12.16
C ARG A 78 -15.93 -21.85 11.08
N PRO A 79 -16.42 -23.10 10.94
CA PRO A 79 -17.41 -23.45 9.92
C PRO A 79 -18.72 -22.64 10.03
N GLU A 80 -19.07 -22.17 11.23
CA GLU A 80 -20.22 -21.29 11.49
C GLU A 80 -20.12 -19.93 10.79
N LEU A 81 -18.91 -19.50 10.41
CA LEU A 81 -18.67 -18.23 9.71
C LEU A 81 -18.67 -18.38 8.18
N LYS A 82 -18.97 -19.57 7.64
CA LYS A 82 -18.80 -19.90 6.22
C LYS A 82 -19.36 -18.84 5.26
N GLN A 83 -20.59 -18.37 5.49
CA GLN A 83 -21.23 -17.38 4.61
C GLN A 83 -20.47 -16.05 4.57
N ALA A 84 -20.06 -15.54 5.73
CA ALA A 84 -19.28 -14.31 5.83
C ALA A 84 -17.87 -14.48 5.21
N LEU A 85 -17.25 -15.64 5.43
CA LEU A 85 -15.96 -15.98 4.83
C LEU A 85 -16.03 -16.12 3.30
N ASP A 86 -17.12 -16.65 2.75
CA ASP A 86 -17.36 -16.74 1.31
C ASP A 86 -17.45 -15.35 0.67
N GLU A 87 -18.16 -14.42 1.31
CA GLU A 87 -18.22 -13.03 0.87
C GLU A 87 -16.83 -12.37 0.92
N CYS A 88 -16.11 -12.47 2.04
CA CYS A 88 -14.76 -11.96 2.15
C CYS A 88 -13.80 -12.56 1.11
N SER A 89 -13.87 -13.87 0.89
CA SER A 89 -13.04 -14.58 -0.10
C SER A 89 -13.27 -14.02 -1.51
N ARG A 90 -14.53 -13.78 -1.89
CA ARG A 90 -14.87 -13.17 -3.17
C ARG A 90 -14.31 -11.74 -3.29
N ARG A 91 -14.48 -10.92 -2.25
CA ARG A 91 -14.00 -9.52 -2.21
C ARG A 91 -12.47 -9.43 -2.35
N TYR A 92 -11.73 -10.22 -1.56
CA TYR A 92 -10.27 -10.22 -1.63
C TYR A 92 -9.73 -10.85 -2.92
N LYS A 93 -10.43 -11.80 -3.54
CA LYS A 93 -10.12 -12.26 -4.90
C LYS A 93 -10.30 -11.15 -5.94
N THR A 94 -11.32 -10.29 -5.82
CA THR A 94 -11.47 -9.11 -6.69
C THR A 94 -10.26 -8.18 -6.56
N ILE A 95 -9.80 -7.90 -5.33
CA ILE A 95 -8.62 -7.08 -5.10
C ILE A 95 -7.39 -7.69 -5.79
N LEU A 96 -7.15 -8.99 -5.59
CA LEU A 96 -5.95 -9.68 -6.11
C LEU A 96 -5.96 -9.88 -7.62
N ASN A 97 -7.13 -10.19 -8.20
CA ASN A 97 -7.24 -10.62 -9.60
C ASN A 97 -7.64 -9.49 -10.55
N ALA A 98 -8.23 -8.41 -10.04
CA ALA A 98 -8.66 -7.27 -10.85
C ALA A 98 -8.04 -5.96 -10.37
N GLY A 99 -8.26 -5.58 -9.11
CA GLY A 99 -7.85 -4.27 -8.58
C GLY A 99 -6.35 -4.01 -8.65
N VAL A 100 -5.54 -4.92 -8.09
CA VAL A 100 -4.07 -4.81 -8.11
C VAL A 100 -3.50 -4.88 -9.53
N PRO A 101 -3.87 -5.85 -10.38
CA PRO A 101 -3.39 -5.88 -11.77
C PRO A 101 -3.74 -4.61 -12.55
N GLN A 102 -4.97 -4.10 -12.41
CA GLN A 102 -5.40 -2.85 -13.06
C GLN A 102 -4.60 -1.66 -12.53
N ALA A 103 -4.35 -1.61 -11.22
CA ALA A 103 -3.56 -0.55 -10.63
C ALA A 103 -2.13 -0.57 -11.15
N ILE A 104 -1.49 -1.74 -11.29
CA ILE A 104 -0.14 -1.84 -11.87
C ILE A 104 -0.14 -1.43 -13.36
N GLU A 105 -1.11 -1.92 -14.13
CA GLU A 105 -1.21 -1.62 -15.57
C GLU A 105 -1.44 -0.12 -15.84
N ALA A 106 -2.14 0.58 -14.93
CA ALA A 106 -2.34 2.03 -15.00
C ALA A 106 -1.02 2.81 -15.09
N PHE A 107 0.06 2.31 -14.46
CA PHE A 107 1.40 2.92 -14.55
C PHE A 107 2.07 2.64 -15.88
N THR A 108 1.93 1.42 -16.42
CA THR A 108 2.50 1.06 -17.72
C THR A 108 1.83 1.82 -18.86
N LYS A 109 0.54 2.13 -18.73
CA LYS A 109 -0.26 2.84 -19.75
C LYS A 109 -0.37 4.35 -19.54
N GLY A 110 0.28 4.90 -18.50
CA GLY A 110 0.26 6.34 -18.20
C GLY A 110 -1.13 6.89 -17.85
N ASN A 111 -2.01 6.08 -17.24
CA ASN A 111 -3.34 6.51 -16.82
C ASN A 111 -3.56 6.23 -15.31
N PRO A 112 -2.96 7.02 -14.42
CA PRO A 112 -2.98 6.79 -12.97
C PRO A 112 -4.39 6.85 -12.34
N LYS A 113 -5.41 7.34 -13.07
CA LYS A 113 -6.79 7.44 -12.56
C LYS A 113 -7.40 6.07 -12.30
N PHE A 114 -7.03 5.09 -13.12
CA PHE A 114 -7.42 3.69 -12.88
C PHE A 114 -6.68 3.10 -11.68
N GLY A 115 -5.44 3.52 -11.43
CA GLY A 115 -4.68 3.17 -10.25
C GLY A 115 -5.33 3.69 -8.97
N GLU A 116 -5.67 4.98 -8.92
CA GLU A 116 -6.35 5.62 -7.78
C GLU A 116 -7.64 4.88 -7.45
N ARG A 117 -8.49 4.64 -8.47
CA ARG A 117 -9.75 3.89 -8.30
C ARG A 117 -9.51 2.50 -7.74
N GLY A 118 -8.52 1.77 -8.26
CA GLY A 118 -8.16 0.44 -7.75
C GLY A 118 -7.77 0.45 -6.26
N MET A 119 -7.10 1.50 -5.78
CA MET A 119 -6.79 1.65 -4.36
C MET A 119 -8.04 1.91 -3.53
N VAL A 120 -8.91 2.83 -3.96
CA VAL A 120 -10.18 3.12 -3.27
C VAL A 120 -11.05 1.87 -3.18
N ASP A 121 -11.18 1.14 -4.29
CA ASP A 121 -11.98 -0.08 -4.36
C ASP A 121 -11.44 -1.16 -3.41
N ALA A 122 -10.12 -1.30 -3.24
CA ALA A 122 -9.55 -2.25 -2.28
C ALA A 122 -9.99 -1.97 -0.82
N GLY A 123 -10.06 -0.69 -0.44
CA GLY A 123 -10.60 -0.28 0.86
C GLY A 123 -12.09 -0.59 1.00
N VAL A 124 -12.88 -0.33 -0.04
CA VAL A 124 -14.32 -0.62 -0.07
C VAL A 124 -14.58 -2.13 0.04
N GLU A 125 -13.84 -2.95 -0.69
CA GLU A 125 -13.99 -4.40 -0.65
C GLU A 125 -13.61 -4.99 0.72
N ALA A 126 -12.64 -4.38 1.41
CA ALA A 126 -12.32 -4.72 2.79
C ALA A 126 -13.42 -4.31 3.79
N SER A 127 -14.05 -3.13 3.60
CA SER A 127 -15.20 -2.71 4.42
C SER A 127 -16.37 -3.67 4.26
N LYS A 128 -16.72 -4.02 3.01
CA LYS A 128 -17.81 -4.96 2.71
C LYS A 128 -17.56 -6.37 3.25
N CYS A 129 -16.30 -6.81 3.25
CA CYS A 129 -15.93 -8.05 3.93
C CYS A 129 -16.24 -7.96 5.44
N GLU A 130 -15.85 -6.88 6.11
CA GLU A 130 -16.11 -6.69 7.54
C GLU A 130 -17.60 -6.63 7.87
N GLU A 131 -18.39 -5.91 7.06
CA GLU A 131 -19.85 -5.77 7.20
C GLU A 131 -20.59 -7.11 7.05
N GLY A 132 -19.98 -8.10 6.41
CA GLY A 132 -20.53 -9.45 6.27
C GLY A 132 -20.62 -10.22 7.60
N PHE A 133 -19.95 -9.77 8.66
CA PHE A 133 -19.97 -10.42 9.97
C PHE A 133 -20.99 -9.78 10.91
N LYS A 134 -21.68 -10.63 11.69
CA LYS A 134 -22.57 -10.18 12.78
C LYS A 134 -21.73 -9.87 14.02
N GLY A 135 -21.16 -8.67 14.08
CA GLY A 135 -20.28 -8.22 15.16
C GLY A 135 -18.80 -8.27 14.77
N LYS A 136 -17.91 -8.24 15.77
CA LYS A 136 -16.46 -8.18 15.52
C LYS A 136 -15.99 -9.45 14.79
N SER A 137 -15.42 -9.27 13.60
CA SER A 137 -14.92 -10.38 12.80
C SER A 137 -13.54 -10.86 13.29
N PRO A 138 -13.16 -12.12 13.04
CA PRO A 138 -11.77 -12.56 13.22
C PRO A 138 -10.80 -11.82 12.27
N LEU A 139 -11.31 -11.11 11.27
CA LEU A 139 -10.53 -10.40 10.26
C LEU A 139 -10.43 -8.89 10.51
N THR A 140 -11.05 -8.34 11.56
CA THR A 140 -11.18 -6.88 11.79
C THR A 140 -9.86 -6.15 11.71
N SER A 141 -8.78 -6.72 12.24
CA SER A 141 -7.45 -6.09 12.16
C SER A 141 -6.97 -5.97 10.71
N LEU A 142 -7.14 -7.03 9.92
CA LEU A 142 -6.69 -7.10 8.52
C LEU A 142 -7.56 -6.24 7.60
N THR A 143 -8.88 -6.22 7.80
CA THR A 143 -9.81 -5.38 7.02
C THR A 143 -9.56 -3.89 7.31
N LYS A 144 -9.33 -3.51 8.57
CA LYS A 144 -8.95 -2.12 8.93
C LYS A 144 -7.58 -1.73 8.39
N SER A 145 -6.58 -2.60 8.49
CA SER A 145 -5.27 -2.35 7.87
C SER A 145 -5.40 -2.15 6.35
N MET A 146 -6.28 -2.91 5.69
CA MET A 146 -6.51 -2.76 4.25
C MET A 146 -7.16 -1.42 3.93
N GLN A 147 -8.17 -1.00 4.68
CA GLN A 147 -8.80 0.32 4.53
C GLN A 147 -7.80 1.46 4.71
N ALA A 148 -7.00 1.42 5.78
CA ALA A 148 -6.00 2.46 6.05
C ALA A 148 -4.90 2.51 4.97
N THR A 149 -4.38 1.35 4.57
CA THR A 149 -3.39 1.23 3.48
C THR A 149 -3.94 1.72 2.15
N SER A 150 -5.21 1.42 1.86
CA SER A 150 -5.91 1.86 0.65
C SER A 150 -6.11 3.38 0.62
N ASN A 151 -6.44 4.00 1.75
CA ASN A 151 -6.58 5.45 1.87
C ASN A 151 -5.24 6.19 1.70
N VAL A 152 -4.15 5.63 2.23
CA VAL A 152 -2.80 6.13 1.97
C VAL A 152 -2.45 5.96 0.49
N GLY A 153 -2.68 4.77 -0.07
CA GLY A 153 -2.36 4.43 -1.45
C GLY A 153 -3.09 5.29 -2.47
N SER A 154 -4.39 5.53 -2.29
CA SER A 154 -5.16 6.35 -3.23
C SER A 154 -4.60 7.77 -3.35
N VAL A 155 -4.17 8.38 -2.24
CA VAL A 155 -3.54 9.71 -2.24
C VAL A 155 -2.19 9.69 -2.95
N ILE A 156 -1.35 8.70 -2.69
CA ILE A 156 -0.03 8.58 -3.36
C ILE A 156 -0.22 8.42 -4.87
N VAL A 157 -1.13 7.55 -5.30
CA VAL A 157 -1.40 7.33 -6.74
C VAL A 157 -2.01 8.58 -7.39
N LYS A 158 -2.87 9.31 -6.66
CA LYS A 158 -3.47 10.57 -7.11
C LYS A 158 -2.43 11.65 -7.42
N MET A 159 -1.25 11.63 -6.80
CA MET A 159 -0.18 12.59 -7.09
C MET A 159 0.39 12.49 -8.51
N LEU A 160 0.05 11.42 -9.23
CA LEU A 160 0.51 11.18 -10.59
C LEU A 160 -0.49 11.65 -11.66
N LEU A 161 -1.62 12.21 -11.24
CA LEU A 161 -2.69 12.75 -12.10
C LEU A 161 -2.46 14.20 -12.52
#